data_AF-A0A0F9L5W7-F1
#
_entry.id   AF-A0A0F9L5W7-F1
#
_cell.length_a   1.000
_cell.length_b   1.000
_cell.length_c   1.000
_cell.angle_alpha   90.00
_cell.angle_beta   90.00
_cell.angle_gamma   90.00
#
_symmetry.space_group_name_H-M   'P 1'
#
loop_
_entity.id
_entity.type
_entity.pdbx_description
1 polymer ?
#
loop_
_entity_poly.entity_id
_entity_poly.type
_entity_poly.pdbx_seq_one_letter_code
_entity_poly.pdbx_strand_id
1 'polypeptide(L)'
;MVKSSMVDKELETDSIKDVIKKKIKEKIKKELLDEICEELKLEEEELTAEITSMITQKTSKSITAPTMNLTKIPATEVEENLLINSQAHEKIKKEVYITVKAILKIASHALKYANSKISKVNWVEVIGLLAGKLDKNDILHIEDAYPMGHGTAVYAEIKDYKNYVKAFKDIRKEKLSICGWYHSHPSYNCFMSKEDLGTQARYQKLWEKAVALVIDPYQINGKSTGFEIYQCDVKNNTWYPLVYGIKGSLDIRMLPEIMNFLLPVIEGKPVYLEYDED
;
A
#
# COMPACT_ATOMS: atom_id res chain seq x y z
N MET A 1 30.54 2.28 -62.99
CA MET A 1 31.40 2.62 -61.84
C MET A 1 30.60 3.52 -60.86
N VAL A 2 29.46 3.07 -60.30
CA VAL A 2 28.64 3.87 -59.35
C VAL A 2 27.84 2.96 -58.39
N LYS A 3 28.42 1.87 -57.87
CA LYS A 3 27.75 1.01 -56.86
C LYS A 3 28.52 0.84 -55.56
N SER A 4 29.75 1.37 -55.47
CA SER A 4 30.59 1.24 -54.27
C SER A 4 30.40 2.37 -53.25
N SER A 5 29.82 3.52 -53.62
CA SER A 5 29.81 4.71 -52.74
C SER A 5 28.55 4.90 -51.89
N MET A 6 27.50 4.09 -52.09
CA MET A 6 26.25 4.18 -51.31
C MET A 6 26.24 3.24 -50.09
N VAL A 7 26.85 2.06 -50.20
CA VAL A 7 26.92 1.07 -49.11
C VAL A 7 27.85 1.55 -47.98
N ASP A 8 28.99 2.17 -48.34
CA ASP A 8 29.94 2.69 -47.35
C ASP A 8 29.37 3.88 -46.56
N LYS A 9 28.48 4.68 -47.17
CA LYS A 9 27.81 5.80 -46.49
C LYS A 9 26.73 5.34 -45.50
N GLU A 10 26.01 4.27 -45.79
CA GLU A 10 25.00 3.73 -44.85
C GLU A 10 25.66 3.11 -43.60
N LEU A 11 26.75 2.35 -43.78
CA LEU A 11 27.54 1.75 -42.69
C LEU A 11 28.19 2.82 -41.77
N GLU A 12 28.68 3.92 -42.33
CA GLU A 12 29.20 5.05 -41.54
C GLU A 12 28.09 5.76 -40.75
N THR A 13 26.90 5.94 -41.32
CA THR A 13 25.80 6.65 -40.64
C THR A 13 25.21 5.88 -39.46
N ASP A 14 25.16 4.55 -39.51
CA ASP A 14 24.67 3.73 -38.40
C ASP A 14 25.68 3.66 -37.25
N SER A 15 26.98 3.60 -37.55
CA SER A 15 28.06 3.71 -36.55
C SER A 15 28.01 5.05 -35.81
N ILE A 16 27.77 6.17 -36.52
CA ILE A 16 27.66 7.50 -35.92
C ILE A 16 26.42 7.62 -35.02
N LYS A 17 25.27 7.06 -35.43
CA LYS A 17 24.04 7.05 -34.61
C LYS A 17 24.23 6.29 -33.30
N ASP A 18 24.91 5.14 -33.34
CA ASP A 18 25.17 4.34 -32.14
C ASP A 18 26.13 5.05 -31.18
N VAL A 19 27.15 5.74 -31.71
CA VAL A 19 28.04 6.58 -30.91
C VAL A 19 27.28 7.75 -30.25
N ILE A 20 26.39 8.41 -30.98
CA ILE A 20 25.55 9.50 -30.44
C ILE A 20 24.60 8.98 -29.37
N LYS A 21 23.93 7.85 -29.60
CA LYS A 21 23.01 7.23 -28.65
C LYS A 21 23.72 6.81 -27.37
N LYS A 22 24.95 6.28 -27.49
CA LYS A 22 25.80 5.95 -26.34
C LYS A 22 26.18 7.20 -25.53
N LYS A 23 26.60 8.27 -26.20
CA LYS A 23 26.91 9.56 -25.55
C LYS A 23 25.71 10.18 -24.85
N ILE A 24 24.52 10.15 -25.48
CA ILE A 24 23.28 10.64 -24.86
C ILE A 24 22.94 9.82 -23.62
N LYS A 25 23.04 8.49 -23.70
CA LYS A 25 22.77 7.60 -22.56
C LYS A 25 23.74 7.81 -21.41
N GLU A 26 25.03 8.00 -21.69
CA GLU A 26 26.04 8.31 -20.68
C GLU A 26 25.80 9.68 -20.04
N LYS A 27 25.39 10.68 -20.83
CA LYS A 27 25.05 12.02 -20.33
C LYS A 27 23.83 11.99 -19.41
N ILE A 28 22.75 11.33 -19.82
CA ILE A 28 21.54 11.17 -19.00
C ILE A 28 21.85 10.39 -17.72
N LYS A 29 22.67 9.33 -17.81
CA LYS A 29 23.08 8.55 -16.63
C LYS A 29 23.86 9.41 -15.64
N LYS A 30 24.74 10.30 -16.13
CA LYS A 30 25.51 11.21 -15.31
C LYS A 30 24.61 12.26 -14.64
N GLU A 31 23.72 12.88 -15.40
CA GLU A 31 22.76 13.87 -14.86
C GLU A 31 21.85 13.26 -13.79
N LEU A 32 21.34 12.04 -14.00
CA LEU A 32 20.55 11.32 -12.99
C LEU A 32 21.37 10.94 -11.73
N LEU A 33 22.64 10.56 -11.91
CA LEU A 33 23.52 10.26 -10.78
C LEU A 33 23.82 11.51 -9.96
N ASP A 34 24.04 12.64 -10.62
CA ASP A 34 24.28 13.92 -9.97
C ASP A 34 23.03 14.38 -9.19
N GLU A 35 21.83 14.24 -9.77
CA GLU A 35 20.54 14.55 -9.10
C GLU A 35 20.30 13.68 -7.86
N ILE A 36 20.50 12.35 -7.97
CA ILE A 36 20.37 11.43 -6.82
C ILE A 36 21.40 11.76 -5.73
N CYS A 37 22.63 12.11 -6.11
CA CYS A 37 23.67 12.49 -5.15
C CYS A 37 23.37 13.82 -4.45
N GLU A 38 22.71 14.79 -5.11
CA GLU A 38 22.25 16.01 -4.46
C GLU A 38 21.08 15.74 -3.50
N GLU A 39 20.10 14.92 -3.88
CA GLU A 39 19.01 14.53 -2.98
C GLU A 39 19.52 13.81 -1.73
N LEU A 40 20.43 12.85 -1.88
CA LEU A 40 21.01 12.12 -0.75
C LEU A 40 21.82 13.03 0.20
N LYS A 41 22.50 14.05 -0.33
CA LYS A 41 23.22 15.04 0.50
C LYS A 41 22.26 15.90 1.31
N LEU A 42 21.15 16.35 0.70
CA LEU A 42 20.13 17.12 1.39
C LEU A 42 19.48 16.29 2.51
N GLU A 43 19.22 15.01 2.26
CA GLU A 43 18.67 14.08 3.25
C GLU A 43 19.67 13.80 4.39
N GLU A 44 20.97 13.65 4.09
CA GLU A 44 22.02 13.50 5.10
C GLU A 44 22.18 14.76 5.98
N GLU A 45 22.10 15.96 5.40
CA GLU A 45 22.13 17.23 6.13
C GLU A 45 20.91 17.39 7.06
N GLU A 46 19.71 17.03 6.60
CA GLU A 46 18.48 17.06 7.39
C GLU A 46 18.55 16.09 8.58
N LEU A 47 18.97 14.84 8.34
CA LEU A 47 19.15 13.83 9.38
C LEU A 47 20.22 14.25 10.40
N THR A 48 21.32 14.87 9.94
CA THR A 48 22.38 15.36 10.82
C THR A 48 21.90 16.52 11.69
N ALA A 49 21.09 17.42 11.14
CA ALA A 49 20.45 18.50 11.90
C ALA A 49 19.47 17.95 12.95
N GLU A 50 18.68 16.92 12.61
CA GLU A 50 17.75 16.28 13.52
C GLU A 50 18.47 15.57 14.68
N ILE A 51 19.53 14.80 14.39
CA ILE A 51 20.38 14.16 15.41
C ILE A 51 21.05 15.20 16.31
N THR A 52 21.57 16.29 15.73
CA THR A 52 22.19 17.39 16.50
C THR A 52 21.17 18.03 17.44
N SER A 53 19.92 18.22 17.00
CA SER A 53 18.83 18.73 17.84
C SER A 53 18.51 17.79 19.01
N MET A 54 18.47 16.47 18.76
CA MET A 54 18.17 15.46 19.79
C MET A 54 19.30 15.34 20.82
N ILE A 55 20.55 15.49 20.40
CA ILE A 55 21.71 15.51 21.31
C ILE A 55 21.68 16.78 22.18
N THR A 56 21.32 17.93 21.59
CA THR A 56 21.23 19.23 22.30
C THR A 56 20.06 19.25 23.31
N GLN A 57 18.99 18.51 23.04
CA GLN A 57 17.88 18.30 24.01
C GLN A 57 18.24 17.31 25.13
N LYS A 58 19.11 16.32 24.87
CA LYS A 58 19.56 15.37 25.90
C LYS A 58 20.58 15.95 26.88
N THR A 59 21.35 16.97 26.49
CA THR A 59 22.34 17.62 27.38
C THR A 59 21.74 18.66 28.33
N SER A 60 20.44 18.98 28.23
CA SER A 60 19.77 20.00 29.05
C SER A 60 18.77 19.48 30.11
N LYS A 61 18.61 18.16 30.30
CA LYS A 61 17.81 17.59 31.41
C LYS A 61 18.43 16.34 32.05
N SER A 62 19.26 16.60 33.05
CA SER A 62 19.41 15.79 34.27
C SER A 62 19.69 16.84 35.36
N ILE A 63 18.90 17.01 36.43
CA ILE A 63 18.63 16.12 37.55
C ILE A 63 17.39 16.68 38.29
N THR A 64 16.32 15.91 38.51
CA THR A 64 15.55 15.78 39.78
C THR A 64 14.29 14.93 39.57
N ALA A 65 14.15 13.85 40.33
CA ALA A 65 12.88 13.12 40.48
C ALA A 65 11.89 13.95 41.33
N PRO A 66 10.59 13.97 41.00
CA PRO A 66 9.64 13.31 41.90
C PRO A 66 8.37 12.69 41.23
N THR A 67 7.74 11.86 42.06
CA THR A 67 6.49 11.09 42.02
C THR A 67 5.20 11.83 41.60
N MET A 68 4.24 11.12 40.98
CA MET A 68 2.74 11.22 41.02
C MET A 68 2.16 10.69 39.68
N ASN A 69 0.98 10.08 39.53
CA ASN A 69 -0.07 9.53 40.39
C ASN A 69 -0.96 8.66 39.47
N LEU A 70 -1.29 7.42 39.84
CA LEU A 70 -2.30 6.61 39.17
C LEU A 70 -3.64 6.82 39.86
N THR A 71 -4.56 7.55 39.23
CA THR A 71 -5.96 7.64 39.70
C THR A 71 -6.81 6.55 39.05
N LYS A 72 -7.27 5.62 39.90
CA LYS A 72 -8.29 4.60 39.61
C LYS A 72 -9.67 5.26 39.46
N ILE A 73 -10.46 4.80 38.49
CA ILE A 73 -11.92 4.98 38.47
C ILE A 73 -12.56 3.60 38.74
N PRO A 74 -13.60 3.50 39.58
CA PRO A 74 -14.02 2.24 40.20
C PRO A 74 -14.92 1.38 39.30
N ALA A 75 -14.82 0.06 39.52
CA ALA A 75 -15.72 -0.95 39.00
C ALA A 75 -16.96 -1.07 39.89
N THR A 76 -18.16 -0.96 39.30
CA THR A 76 -19.33 -1.86 39.50
C THR A 76 -20.54 -1.40 38.67
N GLU A 77 -21.04 -2.34 37.85
CA GLU A 77 -22.47 -2.61 37.53
C GLU A 77 -23.32 -1.56 36.80
N VAL A 78 -23.45 -1.74 35.47
CA VAL A 78 -24.73 -1.67 34.75
C VAL A 78 -24.71 -2.72 33.63
N GLU A 79 -25.07 -3.96 33.98
CA GLU A 79 -25.71 -4.87 33.03
C GLU A 79 -27.13 -4.35 32.73
N GLU A 80 -27.60 -4.62 31.51
CA GLU A 80 -28.99 -4.54 31.10
C GLU A 80 -29.59 -3.13 30.93
N ASN A 81 -29.33 -2.52 29.77
CA ASN A 81 -30.31 -1.76 28.97
C ASN A 81 -29.67 -1.22 27.68
N LEU A 82 -29.75 -1.99 26.58
CA LEU A 82 -29.80 -1.39 25.24
C LEU A 82 -30.50 -2.34 24.23
N LEU A 83 -31.66 -2.86 24.61
CA LEU A 83 -32.74 -3.11 23.67
C LEU A 83 -33.62 -1.84 23.70
N ILE A 84 -34.02 -1.36 22.52
CA ILE A 84 -34.73 -0.09 22.19
C ILE A 84 -33.83 1.01 21.62
N ASN A 85 -33.51 0.89 20.33
CA ASN A 85 -33.98 1.84 19.31
C ASN A 85 -33.60 1.33 17.91
N SER A 86 -34.41 0.43 17.38
CA SER A 86 -34.33 -0.14 16.03
C SER A 86 -34.80 0.81 14.91
N GLN A 87 -34.88 2.13 15.13
CA GLN A 87 -35.33 3.10 14.13
C GLN A 87 -34.65 4.47 14.30
N ALA A 88 -33.34 4.54 14.04
CA ALA A 88 -32.63 5.76 13.62
C ALA A 88 -31.17 5.45 13.24
N HIS A 89 -30.93 4.46 12.38
CA HIS A 89 -29.66 4.49 11.64
C HIS A 89 -29.85 5.47 10.49
N GLU A 90 -29.53 6.74 10.72
CA GLU A 90 -29.09 7.59 9.61
C GLU A 90 -28.05 6.77 8.84
N LYS A 91 -28.39 6.42 7.60
CA LYS A 91 -27.61 5.51 6.77
C LYS A 91 -26.30 6.23 6.48
N ILE A 92 -25.27 5.97 7.29
CA ILE A 92 -23.97 6.64 7.20
C ILE A 92 -23.55 6.66 5.73
N LYS A 93 -23.42 7.86 5.17
CA LYS A 93 -23.14 8.05 3.76
C LYS A 93 -21.81 7.38 3.44
N LYS A 94 -21.81 6.50 2.45
CA LYS A 94 -20.60 5.82 1.98
C LYS A 94 -19.82 6.77 1.06
N GLU A 95 -18.54 6.91 1.34
CA GLU A 95 -17.61 7.79 0.62
C GLU A 95 -16.85 7.04 -0.47
N VAL A 96 -16.65 5.74 -0.29
CA VAL A 96 -15.97 4.85 -1.24
C VAL A 96 -16.67 3.50 -1.27
N TYR A 97 -16.66 2.84 -2.42
CA TYR A 97 -17.08 1.45 -2.56
C TYR A 97 -15.90 0.57 -2.97
N ILE A 98 -15.82 -0.64 -2.42
CA ILE A 98 -14.80 -1.62 -2.76
C ILE A 98 -15.45 -2.96 -3.12
N THR A 99 -14.98 -3.59 -4.20
CA THR A 99 -15.53 -4.89 -4.64
C THR A 99 -15.04 -6.04 -3.78
N VAL A 100 -15.86 -7.09 -3.67
CA VAL A 100 -15.45 -8.36 -3.05
C VAL A 100 -14.16 -8.90 -3.66
N LYS A 101 -14.01 -8.81 -4.98
CA LYS A 101 -12.80 -9.21 -5.71
C LYS A 101 -11.55 -8.50 -5.18
N ALA A 102 -11.60 -7.17 -5.03
CA ALA A 102 -10.47 -6.40 -4.50
C ALA A 102 -10.14 -6.82 -3.06
N ILE A 103 -11.17 -6.96 -2.19
CA ILE A 103 -11.00 -7.42 -0.81
C ILE A 103 -10.28 -8.76 -0.75
N LEU A 104 -10.77 -9.76 -1.50
CA LEU A 104 -10.19 -11.11 -1.49
C LEU A 104 -8.75 -11.12 -1.99
N LYS A 105 -8.41 -10.32 -3.02
CA LYS A 105 -7.03 -10.21 -3.52
C LYS A 105 -6.10 -9.56 -2.49
N ILE A 106 -6.53 -8.49 -1.84
CA ILE A 106 -5.74 -7.78 -0.83
C ILE A 106 -5.47 -8.70 0.36
N ALA A 107 -6.52 -9.34 0.89
CA ALA A 107 -6.42 -10.28 2.00
C ALA A 107 -5.55 -11.49 1.65
N SER A 108 -5.72 -12.06 0.46
CA SER A 108 -4.89 -13.17 -0.03
C SER A 108 -3.42 -12.78 -0.14
N HIS A 109 -3.13 -11.57 -0.61
CA HIS A 109 -1.76 -11.08 -0.72
C HIS A 109 -1.11 -10.93 0.66
N ALA A 110 -1.82 -10.34 1.63
CA ALA A 110 -1.31 -10.19 2.99
C ALA A 110 -1.07 -11.55 3.66
N LEU A 111 -2.03 -12.48 3.57
CA LEU A 111 -1.93 -13.82 4.14
C LEU A 111 -0.82 -14.67 3.49
N LYS A 112 -0.45 -14.38 2.24
CA LYS A 112 0.69 -15.06 1.60
C LYS A 112 1.99 -14.89 2.39
N TYR A 113 2.16 -13.74 3.03
CA TYR A 113 3.39 -13.37 3.72
C TYR A 113 3.26 -13.31 5.24
N ALA A 114 2.04 -13.29 5.76
CA ALA A 114 1.75 -13.34 7.19
C ALA A 114 0.55 -14.26 7.46
N ASN A 115 0.82 -15.54 7.69
CA ASN A 115 -0.18 -16.52 8.10
C ASN A 115 0.34 -17.44 9.21
N SER A 116 -0.55 -18.28 9.75
CA SER A 116 -0.30 -19.13 10.92
C SER A 116 0.79 -20.18 10.74
N LYS A 117 1.15 -20.53 9.50
CA LYS A 117 2.22 -21.48 9.19
C LYS A 117 3.59 -20.81 9.08
N ILE A 118 3.64 -19.48 8.98
CA ILE A 118 4.87 -18.70 8.93
C ILE A 118 5.15 -18.19 10.35
N SER A 119 6.36 -18.39 10.86
CA SER A 119 6.75 -17.82 12.16
C SER A 119 6.60 -16.30 12.13
N LYS A 120 6.05 -15.71 13.20
CA LYS A 120 5.79 -14.26 13.29
C LYS A 120 7.02 -13.40 13.02
N VAL A 121 8.21 -13.90 13.38
CA VAL A 121 9.50 -13.21 13.13
C VAL A 121 9.84 -13.09 11.64
N ASN A 122 9.22 -13.90 10.80
CA ASN A 122 9.40 -13.92 9.35
C ASN A 122 8.21 -13.28 8.60
N TRP A 123 7.25 -12.71 9.32
CA TRP A 123 6.18 -11.97 8.66
C TRP A 123 6.72 -10.70 8.05
N VAL A 124 6.18 -10.36 6.88
CA VAL A 124 6.56 -9.16 6.14
C VAL A 124 5.35 -8.42 5.64
N GLU A 125 5.48 -7.10 5.52
CA GLU A 125 4.45 -6.26 4.94
C GLU A 125 4.39 -6.42 3.42
N VAL A 126 3.20 -6.27 2.86
CA VAL A 126 2.98 -6.25 1.42
C VAL A 126 2.53 -4.87 0.96
N ILE A 127 2.75 -4.57 -0.33
CA ILE A 127 2.25 -3.35 -0.97
C ILE A 127 1.65 -3.66 -2.36
N GLY A 128 0.63 -2.91 -2.75
CA GLY A 128 0.04 -3.00 -4.09
C GLY A 128 -0.77 -1.78 -4.50
N LEU A 129 -1.24 -1.81 -5.75
CA LEU A 129 -2.05 -0.74 -6.35
C LEU A 129 -3.54 -1.03 -6.19
N LEU A 130 -4.31 0.03 -6.00
CA LEU A 130 -5.77 0.01 -6.10
C LEU A 130 -6.20 0.56 -7.46
N ALA A 131 -7.13 -0.14 -8.10
CA ALA A 131 -7.66 0.24 -9.41
C ALA A 131 -9.16 0.47 -9.33
N GLY A 132 -9.61 1.60 -9.85
CA GLY A 132 -11.00 2.02 -9.71
C GLY A 132 -11.42 3.09 -10.70
N LYS A 133 -12.62 3.62 -10.46
CA LYS A 133 -13.21 4.70 -11.24
C LYS A 133 -14.16 5.53 -10.37
N LEU A 134 -14.36 6.78 -10.75
CA LEU A 134 -15.42 7.62 -10.19
C LEU A 134 -16.75 7.30 -10.86
N ASP A 135 -17.84 7.35 -10.10
CA ASP A 135 -19.18 7.38 -10.66
C ASP A 135 -19.65 8.81 -11.00
N LYS A 136 -20.91 8.94 -11.44
CA LYS A 136 -21.51 10.23 -11.82
C LYS A 136 -21.65 11.21 -10.65
N ASN A 137 -21.59 10.71 -9.42
CA ASN A 137 -21.72 11.49 -8.20
C ASN A 137 -20.36 11.71 -7.52
N ASP A 138 -19.26 11.52 -8.25
CA ASP A 138 -17.89 11.70 -7.75
C ASP A 138 -17.48 10.74 -6.62
N ILE A 139 -18.19 9.61 -6.47
CA ILE A 139 -17.85 8.56 -5.49
C ILE A 139 -16.85 7.59 -6.13
N LEU A 140 -15.79 7.27 -5.40
CA LEU A 140 -14.79 6.31 -5.84
C LEU A 140 -15.29 4.86 -5.67
N HIS A 141 -15.19 4.09 -6.74
CA HIS A 141 -15.38 2.63 -6.76
C HIS A 141 -14.03 1.96 -7.01
N ILE A 142 -13.47 1.32 -5.98
CA ILE A 142 -12.30 0.45 -6.05
C ILE A 142 -12.78 -0.90 -6.59
N GLU A 143 -12.48 -1.17 -7.86
CA GLU A 143 -13.00 -2.33 -8.59
C GLU A 143 -12.04 -3.52 -8.55
N ASP A 144 -10.73 -3.29 -8.42
CA ASP A 144 -9.72 -4.34 -8.35
C ASP A 144 -8.45 -3.91 -7.59
N ALA A 145 -7.62 -4.88 -7.23
CA ALA A 145 -6.32 -4.68 -6.58
C ALA A 145 -5.21 -5.45 -7.31
N TYR A 146 -4.01 -4.88 -7.32
CA TYR A 146 -2.84 -5.42 -8.02
C TYR A 146 -1.66 -5.52 -7.04
N PRO A 147 -1.33 -6.73 -6.57
CA PRO A 147 -0.15 -7.01 -5.74
C PRO A 147 1.15 -6.61 -6.42
N MET A 148 1.93 -5.69 -5.83
CA MET A 148 3.17 -5.17 -6.46
C MET A 148 4.46 -5.66 -5.80
N GLY A 149 4.44 -5.92 -4.50
CA GLY A 149 5.63 -6.34 -3.80
C GLY A 149 5.39 -6.66 -2.33
N HIS A 150 6.48 -7.04 -1.68
CA HIS A 150 6.59 -7.28 -0.25
C HIS A 150 7.90 -6.66 0.25
N GLY A 151 7.89 -6.23 1.50
CA GLY A 151 8.95 -5.46 2.15
C GLY A 151 9.53 -6.14 3.38
N THR A 152 10.06 -5.34 4.30
CA THR A 152 10.31 -5.78 5.69
C THR A 152 9.07 -5.48 6.55
N ALA A 153 9.06 -5.85 7.83
CA ALA A 153 7.95 -5.58 8.75
C ALA A 153 7.69 -4.08 9.06
N VAL A 154 8.40 -3.17 8.38
CA VAL A 154 8.40 -1.71 8.66
C VAL A 154 8.33 -0.89 7.36
N TYR A 155 8.59 -1.49 6.19
CA TYR A 155 8.66 -0.75 4.93
C TYR A 155 8.47 -1.67 3.72
N ALA A 156 7.46 -1.38 2.90
CA ALA A 156 7.22 -2.00 1.61
C ALA A 156 7.14 -0.95 0.49
N GLU A 157 7.90 -1.13 -0.58
CA GLU A 157 7.92 -0.22 -1.73
C GLU A 157 7.78 -0.97 -3.05
N ILE A 158 7.19 -0.32 -4.05
CA ILE A 158 7.12 -0.81 -5.43
C ILE A 158 8.48 -0.63 -6.11
N LYS A 159 9.38 -1.60 -5.93
CA LYS A 159 10.77 -1.52 -6.44
C LYS A 159 10.90 -1.84 -7.94
N ASP A 160 9.99 -2.61 -8.52
CA ASP A 160 10.12 -3.08 -9.90
C ASP A 160 9.23 -2.28 -10.86
N TYR A 161 9.86 -1.34 -11.57
CA TYR A 161 9.22 -0.54 -12.61
C TYR A 161 8.54 -1.39 -13.70
N LYS A 162 9.08 -2.58 -14.04
CA LYS A 162 8.47 -3.45 -15.06
C LYS A 162 7.13 -4.00 -14.59
N ASN A 163 7.03 -4.39 -13.32
CA ASN A 163 5.78 -4.87 -12.73
C ASN A 163 4.75 -3.76 -12.66
N TYR A 164 5.16 -2.55 -12.29
CA TYR A 164 4.28 -1.37 -12.32
C TYR A 164 3.74 -1.11 -13.73
N VAL A 165 4.60 -1.09 -14.76
CA VAL A 165 4.16 -0.87 -16.15
C VAL A 165 3.20 -1.97 -16.63
N LYS A 166 3.44 -3.23 -16.26
CA LYS A 166 2.53 -4.34 -16.57
C LYS A 166 1.18 -4.13 -15.91
N ALA A 167 1.17 -3.86 -14.60
CA ALA A 167 -0.05 -3.60 -13.84
C ALA A 167 -0.82 -2.42 -14.41
N PHE A 168 -0.14 -1.31 -14.73
CA PHE A 168 -0.73 -0.15 -15.37
C PHE A 168 -1.42 -0.52 -16.71
N LYS A 169 -0.75 -1.30 -17.56
CA LYS A 169 -1.36 -1.77 -18.82
C LYS A 169 -2.61 -2.61 -18.57
N ASP A 170 -2.58 -3.51 -17.61
CA ASP A 170 -3.73 -4.37 -17.29
C ASP A 170 -4.89 -3.58 -16.69
N ILE A 171 -4.62 -2.64 -15.79
CA ILE A 171 -5.60 -1.68 -15.24
C ILE A 171 -6.30 -0.91 -16.38
N ARG A 172 -5.54 -0.42 -17.36
CA ARG A 172 -6.07 0.35 -18.48
C ARG A 172 -6.90 -0.50 -19.45
N LYS A 173 -6.57 -1.78 -19.64
CA LYS A 173 -7.39 -2.71 -20.45
C LYS A 173 -8.79 -2.88 -19.85
N GLU A 174 -8.88 -2.93 -18.53
CA GLU A 174 -10.15 -2.98 -17.78
C GLU A 174 -10.87 -1.61 -17.72
N LYS A 175 -10.34 -0.58 -18.39
CA LYS A 175 -10.85 0.81 -18.38
C LYS A 175 -10.92 1.41 -16.98
N LEU A 176 -10.00 1.00 -16.10
CA LEU A 176 -9.82 1.55 -14.76
C LEU A 176 -8.63 2.51 -14.74
N SER A 177 -8.53 3.26 -13.64
CA SER A 177 -7.37 4.10 -13.32
C SER A 177 -6.79 3.67 -11.97
N ILE A 178 -5.50 3.91 -11.75
CA ILE A 178 -4.91 3.78 -10.43
C ILE A 178 -5.56 4.84 -9.54
N CYS A 179 -6.21 4.39 -8.47
CA CYS A 179 -6.99 5.25 -7.57
C CYS A 179 -6.40 5.29 -6.15
N GLY A 180 -5.23 4.70 -5.95
CA GLY A 180 -4.61 4.58 -4.65
C GLY A 180 -3.68 3.38 -4.56
N TRP A 181 -3.35 3.04 -3.33
CA TRP A 181 -2.46 1.94 -2.99
C TRP A 181 -2.93 1.27 -1.71
N TYR A 182 -2.43 0.08 -1.45
CA TYR A 182 -2.64 -0.60 -0.19
C TYR A 182 -1.34 -1.17 0.35
N HIS A 183 -1.25 -1.31 1.66
CA HIS A 183 -0.22 -2.10 2.32
C HIS A 183 -0.80 -2.87 3.51
N SER A 184 -0.01 -3.76 4.09
CA SER A 184 -0.44 -4.56 5.25
C SER A 184 0.34 -4.23 6.51
N HIS A 185 -0.32 -4.29 7.66
CA HIS A 185 0.28 -4.25 9.00
C HIS A 185 -0.06 -5.55 9.76
N PRO A 186 0.70 -6.64 9.58
CA PRO A 186 0.38 -7.91 10.23
C PRO A 186 0.51 -7.82 11.75
N SER A 187 -0.62 -7.93 12.48
CA SER A 187 -0.70 -7.82 13.95
C SER A 187 -0.35 -6.46 14.55
N TYR A 188 -0.51 -5.35 13.81
CA TYR A 188 -0.39 -4.00 14.38
C TYR A 188 -1.69 -3.19 14.35
N ASN A 189 -2.82 -3.79 13.94
CA ASN A 189 -4.06 -3.09 13.57
C ASN A 189 -3.86 -2.17 12.35
N CYS A 190 -4.94 -1.50 11.92
CA CYS A 190 -4.91 -0.55 10.82
C CYS A 190 -4.61 0.86 11.35
N PHE A 191 -3.50 1.44 10.91
CA PHE A 191 -3.14 2.83 11.13
C PHE A 191 -2.17 3.26 10.03
N MET A 192 -1.94 4.56 9.88
CA MET A 192 -0.99 5.12 8.92
C MET A 192 0.30 5.54 9.63
N SER A 193 1.44 5.10 9.10
CA SER A 193 2.79 5.46 9.58
C SER A 193 3.24 6.84 9.08
N LYS A 194 4.40 7.31 9.53
CA LYS A 194 5.01 8.57 9.03
C LYS A 194 5.48 8.39 7.58
N GLU A 195 6.02 7.22 7.27
CA GLU A 195 6.51 6.83 5.95
C GLU A 195 5.37 6.79 4.92
N ASP A 196 4.16 6.39 5.35
CA ASP A 196 2.98 6.34 4.48
C ASP A 196 2.57 7.72 3.95
N LEU A 197 2.86 8.79 4.70
CA LEU A 197 2.57 10.16 4.28
C LEU A 197 3.35 10.51 3.00
N GLY A 198 4.62 10.11 2.93
CA GLY A 198 5.46 10.32 1.75
C GLY A 198 4.93 9.57 0.52
N THR A 199 4.54 8.30 0.71
CA THR A 199 3.91 7.50 -0.35
C THR A 199 2.59 8.14 -0.80
N GLN A 200 1.73 8.49 0.14
CA GLN A 200 0.42 9.08 -0.15
C GLN A 200 0.54 10.44 -0.86
N ALA A 201 1.49 11.29 -0.47
CA ALA A 201 1.76 12.55 -1.15
C ALA A 201 2.10 12.34 -2.63
N ARG A 202 2.89 11.30 -2.97
CA ARG A 202 3.21 10.95 -4.37
C ARG A 202 1.97 10.55 -5.15
N TYR A 203 1.07 9.74 -4.56
CA TYR A 203 -0.19 9.37 -5.22
C TYR A 203 -1.17 10.55 -5.33
N GLN A 204 -1.31 11.37 -4.28
CA GLN A 204 -2.19 12.55 -4.31
C GLN A 204 -1.70 13.65 -5.25
N LYS A 205 -0.39 13.71 -5.55
CA LYS A 205 0.15 14.57 -6.61
C LYS A 205 -0.32 14.15 -8.02
N LEU A 206 -0.51 12.85 -8.24
CA LEU A 206 -1.04 12.32 -9.51
C LEU A 206 -2.57 12.42 -9.56
N TRP A 207 -3.24 12.18 -8.44
CA TRP A 207 -4.68 12.30 -8.32
C TRP A 207 -5.09 12.65 -6.89
N GLU A 208 -5.63 13.84 -6.67
CA GLU A 208 -5.93 14.39 -5.34
C GLU A 208 -6.85 13.51 -4.48
N LYS A 209 -7.76 12.74 -5.10
CA LYS A 209 -8.68 11.81 -4.43
C LYS A 209 -8.08 10.41 -4.20
N ALA A 210 -6.77 10.22 -4.41
CA ALA A 210 -6.14 8.93 -4.17
C ALA A 210 -6.28 8.50 -2.71
N VAL A 211 -6.55 7.21 -2.49
CA VAL A 211 -6.77 6.64 -1.15
C VAL A 211 -5.65 5.67 -0.77
N ALA A 212 -5.44 5.49 0.53
CA ALA A 212 -4.57 4.46 1.08
C ALA A 212 -5.43 3.43 1.83
N LEU A 213 -5.22 2.14 1.58
CA LEU A 213 -5.88 1.06 2.32
C LEU A 213 -4.83 0.31 3.16
N VAL A 214 -5.09 0.15 4.45
CA VAL A 214 -4.25 -0.65 5.35
C VAL A 214 -5.00 -1.89 5.75
N ILE A 215 -4.39 -3.05 5.59
CA ILE A 215 -4.96 -4.33 6.01
C ILE A 215 -4.13 -4.99 7.11
N ASP A 216 -4.77 -5.39 8.20
CA ASP A 216 -4.23 -6.39 9.11
C ASP A 216 -4.95 -7.72 8.87
N PRO A 217 -4.32 -8.72 8.22
CA PRO A 217 -4.98 -9.99 7.92
C PRO A 217 -5.43 -10.74 9.18
N TYR A 218 -4.88 -10.44 10.36
CA TYR A 218 -5.31 -11.04 11.63
C TYR A 218 -6.52 -10.36 12.26
N GLN A 219 -6.97 -9.22 11.71
CA GLN A 219 -8.25 -8.60 12.06
C GLN A 219 -9.41 -9.14 11.22
N ILE A 220 -9.15 -10.02 10.25
CA ILE A 220 -10.18 -10.78 9.53
C ILE A 220 -10.74 -11.86 10.47
N ASN A 221 -11.74 -11.49 11.27
CA ASN A 221 -12.24 -12.31 12.39
C ASN A 221 -13.76 -12.56 12.36
N GLY A 222 -14.41 -12.28 11.22
CA GLY A 222 -15.86 -12.46 11.03
C GLY A 222 -16.70 -11.28 11.49
N LYS A 223 -16.09 -10.31 12.18
CA LYS A 223 -16.72 -9.03 12.58
C LYS A 223 -16.20 -7.86 11.76
N SER A 224 -14.93 -7.92 11.38
CA SER A 224 -14.26 -6.93 10.54
C SER A 224 -13.76 -7.57 9.25
N THR A 225 -13.66 -6.76 8.20
CA THR A 225 -12.95 -7.09 6.95
C THR A 225 -11.43 -7.09 7.13
N GLY A 226 -10.94 -6.63 8.28
CA GLY A 226 -9.53 -6.52 8.60
C GLY A 226 -8.80 -5.34 7.96
N PHE A 227 -9.49 -4.42 7.30
CA PHE A 227 -8.88 -3.25 6.69
C PHE A 227 -9.63 -1.95 6.98
N GLU A 228 -8.89 -0.84 6.88
CA GLU A 228 -9.42 0.52 6.86
C GLU A 228 -8.92 1.26 5.61
N ILE A 229 -9.69 2.25 5.16
CA ILE A 229 -9.35 3.10 4.02
C ILE A 229 -9.22 4.51 4.52
N TYR A 230 -8.14 5.19 4.15
CA TYR A 230 -7.85 6.56 4.56
C TYR A 230 -7.64 7.47 3.36
N GLN A 231 -7.90 8.75 3.59
CA GLN A 231 -7.42 9.85 2.77
C GLN A 231 -6.58 10.79 3.65
N CYS A 232 -5.63 11.50 3.04
CA CYS A 232 -4.75 12.42 3.77
C CYS A 232 -4.96 13.86 3.33
N ASP A 233 -5.10 14.77 4.29
CA ASP A 233 -4.73 16.16 4.05
C ASP A 233 -3.21 16.29 4.20
N VAL A 234 -2.53 16.17 3.06
CA VAL A 234 -1.06 16.21 2.96
C VAL A 234 -0.49 17.56 3.41
N LYS A 235 -1.27 18.65 3.38
CA LYS A 235 -0.79 19.97 3.84
C LYS A 235 -0.72 20.05 5.37
N ASN A 236 -1.68 19.40 6.03
CA ASN A 236 -1.81 19.39 7.48
C ASN A 236 -1.36 18.07 8.12
N ASN A 237 -0.77 17.16 7.34
CA ASN A 237 -0.32 15.82 7.76
C ASN A 237 -1.38 15.05 8.56
N THR A 238 -2.65 15.18 8.16
CA THR A 238 -3.79 14.60 8.90
C THR A 238 -4.46 13.52 8.07
N TRP A 239 -4.65 12.35 8.68
CA TRP A 239 -5.35 11.21 8.08
C TRP A 239 -6.80 11.16 8.52
N TYR A 240 -7.69 10.85 7.57
CA TYR A 240 -9.12 10.71 7.81
C TYR A 240 -9.58 9.33 7.34
N PRO A 241 -10.20 8.51 8.21
CA PRO A 241 -10.79 7.25 7.80
C PRO A 241 -12.02 7.52 6.93
N LEU A 242 -12.14 6.80 5.82
CA LEU A 242 -13.26 6.88 4.90
C LEU A 242 -14.28 5.78 5.20
N VAL A 243 -15.55 6.16 5.25
CA VAL A 243 -16.64 5.18 5.40
C VAL A 243 -16.87 4.48 4.08
N TYR A 244 -16.56 3.19 4.01
CA TYR A 244 -16.71 2.40 2.80
C TYR A 244 -17.96 1.51 2.77
N GLY A 245 -18.40 1.19 1.55
CA GLY A 245 -19.39 0.16 1.25
C GLY A 245 -18.76 -1.00 0.48
N ILE A 246 -19.30 -2.21 0.64
CA ILE A 246 -18.85 -3.38 -0.12
C ILE A 246 -19.78 -3.55 -1.33
N LYS A 247 -19.21 -3.61 -2.53
CA LYS A 247 -19.92 -3.86 -3.77
C LYS A 247 -19.88 -5.35 -4.09
N GLY A 248 -21.05 -5.99 -4.00
CA GLY A 248 -21.24 -7.43 -4.18
C GLY A 248 -21.78 -8.10 -2.92
N SER A 249 -21.93 -9.42 -2.96
CA SER A 249 -22.45 -10.22 -1.84
C SER A 249 -21.29 -10.86 -1.09
N LEU A 250 -20.80 -10.18 -0.05
CA LEU A 250 -19.85 -10.76 0.90
C LEU A 250 -20.42 -10.64 2.31
N ASP A 251 -20.70 -11.78 2.93
CA ASP A 251 -20.94 -11.85 4.36
C ASP A 251 -19.60 -11.82 5.10
N ILE A 252 -19.35 -10.76 5.85
CA ILE A 252 -18.10 -10.56 6.60
C ILE A 252 -17.87 -11.73 7.57
N ARG A 253 -18.93 -12.35 8.09
CA ARG A 253 -18.85 -13.49 9.01
C ARG A 253 -18.19 -14.71 8.38
N MET A 254 -18.34 -14.88 7.07
CA MET A 254 -17.75 -16.00 6.32
C MET A 254 -16.31 -15.71 5.87
N LEU A 255 -15.85 -14.46 5.94
CA LEU A 255 -14.55 -14.07 5.40
C LEU A 255 -13.37 -14.87 6.00
N PRO A 256 -13.31 -15.16 7.32
CA PRO A 256 -12.26 -16.01 7.89
C PRO A 256 -12.24 -17.43 7.29
N GLU A 257 -13.41 -18.03 7.08
CA GLU A 257 -13.54 -19.37 6.50
C GLU A 257 -13.11 -19.38 5.03
N ILE A 258 -13.52 -18.36 4.27
CA ILE A 258 -13.09 -18.17 2.88
C ILE A 258 -11.56 -18.02 2.81
N MET A 259 -10.96 -17.22 3.70
CA MET A 259 -9.50 -17.03 3.73
C MET A 259 -8.75 -18.31 4.10
N ASN A 260 -9.25 -19.06 5.09
CA ASN A 260 -8.67 -20.35 5.46
C ASN A 260 -8.73 -21.36 4.31
N PHE A 261 -9.85 -21.40 3.58
CA PHE A 261 -10.02 -22.24 2.39
C PHE A 261 -9.06 -21.87 1.26
N LEU A 262 -8.81 -20.58 1.05
CA LEU A 262 -7.91 -20.09 0.00
C LEU A 262 -6.42 -20.26 0.34
N LEU A 263 -6.08 -20.48 1.61
CA LEU A 263 -4.68 -20.52 2.07
C LEU A 263 -3.79 -21.49 1.29
N PRO A 264 -4.20 -22.73 0.94
CA PRO A 264 -3.42 -23.60 0.07
C PRO A 264 -3.14 -23.00 -1.31
N VAL A 265 -4.14 -22.38 -1.95
CA VAL A 265 -3.99 -21.71 -3.26
C VAL A 265 -2.98 -20.56 -3.17
N ILE A 266 -3.05 -19.79 -2.07
CA ILE A 266 -2.14 -18.68 -1.80
C ILE A 266 -0.69 -19.18 -1.68
N GLU A 267 -0.49 -20.38 -1.12
CA GLU A 267 0.80 -21.08 -1.04
C GLU A 267 1.24 -21.75 -2.35
N GLY A 268 0.42 -21.69 -3.41
CA GLY A 268 0.68 -22.40 -4.66
C GLY A 268 0.47 -23.92 -4.57
N LYS A 269 -0.32 -24.36 -3.60
CA LYS A 269 -0.68 -25.77 -3.39
C LYS A 269 -2.10 -26.05 -3.89
N PRO A 270 -2.39 -27.29 -4.30
CA PRO A 270 -3.76 -27.68 -4.62
C PRO A 270 -4.66 -27.60 -3.38
N VAL A 271 -5.94 -27.31 -3.59
CA VAL A 271 -6.94 -27.23 -2.52
C VAL A 271 -7.42 -28.61 -2.09
N TYR A 272 -7.48 -29.54 -3.04
CA TYR A 272 -7.94 -30.90 -2.84
C TYR A 272 -7.08 -31.86 -3.66
N LEU A 273 -7.06 -33.13 -3.27
CA LEU A 273 -6.43 -34.22 -4.01
C LEU A 273 -7.53 -35.04 -4.66
N GLU A 274 -7.46 -35.22 -5.98
CA GLU A 274 -8.27 -36.21 -6.69
C GLU A 274 -7.57 -37.56 -6.53
N TYR A 275 -8.29 -38.54 -5.99
CA TYR A 275 -7.82 -39.92 -5.86
C TYR A 275 -8.49 -40.73 -6.97
N ASP A 276 -7.97 -40.60 -8.19
CA ASP A 276 -8.32 -41.50 -9.28
C ASP A 276 -7.46 -42.75 -9.15
N GLU A 277 -8.09 -43.92 -8.99
CA GLU A 277 -7.42 -45.21 -9.15
C GLU A 277 -7.23 -45.45 -10.66
N ASP A 278 -5.96 -45.63 -11.09
CA ASP A 278 -5.59 -45.98 -12.47
C ASP A 278 -6.27 -47.26 -12.99
#